data_AF-A0AAP0P972-F1
#
_entry.id   AF-A0AAP0P972-F1
#
_cell.length_a   1.000
_cell.length_b   1.000
_cell.length_c   1.000
_cell.angle_alpha   90.00
_cell.angle_beta   90.00
_cell.angle_gamma   90.00
#
_symmetry.space_group_name_H-M   'P 1'
#
loop_
_entity.id
_entity.type
_entity.pdbx_description
1 polymer ?
#
loop_
_entity_poly.entity_id
_entity_poly.type
_entity_poly.pdbx_seq_one_letter_code
_entity_poly.pdbx_strand_id
1 'polypeptide(L)'
;MKRCSSEEVLIFGCVNGLIYGVYSTTKDIYICNPITKHTVFVPNPNKLMRIALAWNPYNPAFGFTIVGAGNDYYDQEYDWEGDNYQSPVPVRFVVYSSKTGEWRASKNDSEFLAPFGCHLWYPYVFTRGNKVCWCIGKHMLMFDIEEDNACLIPLPNNHNNITPFCFSSTNSSIDQHGDGELSYSRMANDGGVVVEIWLLREESNKFEWVNKYKVNMTMIIEENWHKSGYSQALGGRSCVQLLLYLDAEVALFQVTSWDCCRKVFLFNLTTRELKWIDDEISTGPLFTFVPTLLPCPT
;
A
#
# COMPACT_ATOMS: atom_id res chain seq x y z
N MET A 1 34.96 -24.95 -0.25
CA MET A 1 33.60 -24.66 0.25
C MET A 1 32.79 -24.03 -0.88
N LYS A 2 31.81 -24.74 -1.42
CA LYS A 2 30.80 -24.12 -2.28
C LYS A 2 30.01 -23.15 -1.39
N ARG A 3 30.03 -21.85 -1.68
CA ARG A 3 29.04 -20.92 -1.13
C ARG A 3 27.68 -21.42 -1.61
N CYS A 4 26.84 -21.91 -0.71
CA CYS A 4 25.41 -21.98 -0.99
C CYS A 4 25.01 -20.56 -1.39
N SER A 5 24.54 -20.38 -2.63
CA SER A 5 23.89 -19.12 -3.01
C SER A 5 22.75 -18.93 -2.02
N SER A 6 22.84 -17.92 -1.15
CA SER A 6 21.73 -17.53 -0.30
C SER A 6 20.59 -17.15 -1.23
N GLU A 7 19.52 -17.94 -1.22
CA GLU A 7 18.32 -17.58 -1.96
C GLU A 7 17.78 -16.26 -1.39
N GLU A 8 17.64 -15.27 -2.25
CA GLU A 8 17.14 -13.97 -1.87
C GLU A 8 15.61 -13.99 -1.86
N VAL A 9 15.02 -13.71 -0.69
CA VAL A 9 13.58 -13.52 -0.55
C VAL A 9 13.27 -12.04 -0.68
N LEU A 10 12.42 -11.69 -1.64
CA LEU A 10 11.87 -10.35 -1.77
C LEU A 10 10.62 -10.27 -0.91
N ILE A 11 10.70 -9.54 0.20
CA ILE A 11 9.55 -9.30 1.08
C ILE A 11 8.64 -8.26 0.42
N PHE A 12 7.35 -8.57 0.27
CA PHE A 12 6.37 -7.66 -0.30
C PHE A 12 5.58 -6.90 0.75
N GLY A 13 5.35 -7.51 1.92
CA GLY A 13 4.66 -6.81 2.99
C GLY A 13 4.33 -7.70 4.16
N CYS A 14 3.46 -7.18 5.02
CA CYS A 14 2.92 -7.89 6.16
C CYS A 14 1.41 -7.67 6.26
N VAL A 15 0.69 -8.69 6.74
CA VAL A 15 -0.76 -8.65 6.91
C VAL A 15 -1.09 -9.28 8.24
N ASN A 16 -1.67 -8.49 9.15
CA ASN A 16 -2.10 -8.92 10.49
C ASN A 16 -1.03 -9.67 11.31
N GLY A 17 0.26 -9.41 11.04
CA GLY A 17 1.39 -10.06 11.74
C GLY A 17 2.03 -11.22 10.97
N LEU A 18 1.48 -11.64 9.82
CA LEU A 18 2.20 -12.50 8.87
C LEU A 18 3.04 -11.66 7.93
N ILE A 19 4.23 -12.15 7.59
CA ILE A 19 5.11 -11.58 6.57
C ILE A 19 4.94 -12.41 5.30
N TYR A 20 4.85 -11.76 4.14
CA TYR A 20 4.82 -12.45 2.87
C TYR A 20 5.76 -11.83 1.83
N GLY A 21 6.22 -12.68 0.93
CA GLY A 21 7.17 -12.32 -0.13
C GLY A 21 7.25 -13.39 -1.20
N VAL A 22 8.22 -13.23 -2.11
CA VAL A 22 8.53 -14.24 -3.13
C VAL A 22 10.01 -14.56 -3.16
N TYR A 23 10.32 -15.81 -3.47
CA TYR A 23 11.68 -16.22 -3.79
C TYR A 23 12.12 -15.61 -5.13
N SER A 24 13.30 -14.99 -5.17
CA SER A 24 13.78 -14.32 -6.38
C SER A 24 13.93 -15.28 -7.57
N THR A 25 14.32 -16.53 -7.30
CA THR A 25 14.62 -17.60 -8.27
C THR A 25 13.37 -18.36 -8.71
N THR A 26 12.62 -18.95 -7.78
CA THR A 26 11.46 -19.78 -8.10
C THR A 26 10.20 -18.96 -8.36
N LYS A 27 10.14 -17.74 -7.79
CA LYS A 27 8.94 -16.90 -7.67
C LYS A 27 7.84 -17.52 -6.81
N ASP A 28 8.15 -18.58 -6.06
CA ASP A 28 7.22 -19.17 -5.09
C ASP A 28 6.95 -18.18 -3.96
N ILE A 29 5.73 -18.26 -3.44
CA ILE A 29 5.25 -17.36 -2.41
C ILE A 29 5.68 -17.92 -1.05
N TYR A 30 6.29 -17.05 -0.27
CA TYR A 30 6.75 -17.31 1.08
C TYR A 30 5.82 -16.61 2.05
N ILE A 31 5.29 -17.33 3.04
CA ILE A 31 4.48 -16.76 4.13
C ILE A 31 5.05 -17.21 5.46
N CYS A 32 5.31 -16.27 6.36
CA CYS A 32 5.94 -16.54 7.63
C CYS A 32 5.21 -15.87 8.78
N ASN A 33 5.00 -16.63 9.85
CA ASN A 33 4.67 -16.08 11.15
C ASN A 33 5.98 -15.81 11.90
N PRO A 34 6.38 -14.54 12.11
CA PRO A 34 7.66 -14.21 12.73
C PRO A 34 7.73 -14.62 14.21
N ILE A 35 6.59 -14.74 14.90
CA ILE A 35 6.51 -15.13 16.31
C ILE A 35 6.80 -16.63 16.44
N THR A 36 6.13 -17.46 15.65
CA THR A 36 6.29 -18.92 15.72
C THR A 36 7.44 -19.45 14.86
N LYS A 37 7.99 -18.59 13.98
CA LYS A 37 8.94 -18.95 12.92
C LYS A 37 8.41 -20.01 11.95
N HIS A 38 7.11 -20.27 11.99
CA HIS A 38 6.48 -21.20 11.07
C HIS A 38 6.36 -20.56 9.69
N THR A 39 6.79 -21.28 8.67
CA THR A 39 6.83 -20.83 7.29
C THR A 39 6.03 -21.79 6.42
N VAL A 40 5.23 -21.24 5.52
CA VAL A 40 4.51 -21.96 4.48
C VAL A 40 4.99 -21.48 3.11
N PHE A 41 5.20 -22.44 2.21
CA PHE A 41 5.55 -22.19 0.82
C PHE A 41 4.35 -22.50 -0.05
N VAL A 42 3.99 -21.55 -0.92
CA VAL A 42 2.88 -21.71 -1.84
C VAL A 42 3.40 -21.56 -3.28
N PRO A 43 3.24 -22.58 -4.13
CA PRO A 43 3.62 -22.47 -5.54
C PRO A 43 2.89 -21.30 -6.20
N ASN A 44 3.60 -20.47 -6.95
CA ASN A 44 2.98 -19.35 -7.64
C ASN A 44 2.33 -19.85 -8.95
N PRO A 45 1.00 -19.72 -9.13
CA PRO A 45 0.29 -20.27 -10.28
C PRO A 45 0.64 -19.52 -11.57
N ASN A 46 1.05 -18.26 -11.45
CA ASN A 46 1.47 -17.44 -12.58
C ASN A 46 2.40 -16.31 -12.09
N LYS A 47 3.66 -16.37 -12.55
CA LYS A 47 4.75 -15.45 -12.16
C LYS A 47 4.49 -13.98 -12.45
N LEU A 48 3.51 -13.67 -13.32
CA LEU A 48 3.16 -12.31 -13.73
C LEU A 48 2.07 -11.68 -12.85
N MET A 49 1.41 -12.46 -12.00
CA MET A 49 0.32 -11.97 -11.17
C MET A 49 0.85 -11.18 -9.97
N ARG A 50 0.13 -10.11 -9.64
CA ARG A 50 0.30 -9.36 -8.39
C ARG A 50 -0.45 -10.09 -7.30
N ILE A 51 0.25 -10.46 -6.23
CA ILE A 51 -0.29 -11.30 -5.16
C ILE A 51 -0.58 -10.48 -3.91
N ALA A 52 -1.79 -10.60 -3.38
CA ALA A 52 -2.19 -10.07 -2.08
C ALA A 52 -2.34 -11.23 -1.08
N LEU A 53 -1.74 -11.12 0.10
CA LEU A 53 -2.07 -12.01 1.22
C LEU A 53 -3.29 -11.45 1.95
N ALA A 54 -4.28 -12.28 2.24
CA ALA A 54 -5.44 -11.92 3.04
C ALA A 54 -5.54 -12.87 4.22
N TRP A 55 -5.63 -12.34 5.44
CA TRP A 55 -5.70 -13.15 6.64
C TRP A 55 -6.55 -12.47 7.71
N ASN A 56 -7.49 -13.21 8.29
CA ASN A 56 -8.31 -12.74 9.41
C ASN A 56 -7.85 -13.42 10.72
N PRO A 57 -7.11 -12.74 11.60
CA PRO A 57 -6.64 -13.34 12.85
C PRO A 57 -7.79 -13.65 13.82
N TYR A 58 -8.94 -12.97 13.70
CA TYR A 58 -10.12 -13.21 14.55
C TYR A 58 -10.89 -14.46 14.16
N ASN A 59 -10.61 -15.02 12.98
CA ASN A 59 -11.22 -16.26 12.52
C ASN A 59 -10.13 -17.23 12.04
N PRO A 60 -9.31 -17.78 12.95
CA PRO A 60 -8.17 -18.61 12.60
C PRO A 60 -8.58 -19.91 11.89
N ALA A 61 -9.82 -20.35 12.09
CA ALA A 61 -10.41 -21.45 11.35
C ALA A 61 -10.45 -21.19 9.84
N PHE A 62 -10.29 -19.94 9.38
CA PHE A 62 -10.29 -19.56 7.97
C PHE A 62 -8.96 -19.76 7.26
N GLY A 63 -7.86 -19.97 8.00
CA GLY A 63 -6.53 -19.98 7.42
C GLY A 63 -6.21 -18.63 6.77
N PHE A 64 -5.19 -18.60 5.91
CA PHE A 64 -4.91 -17.44 5.06
C PHE A 64 -5.32 -17.73 3.62
N THR A 65 -5.58 -16.66 2.89
CA THR A 65 -5.92 -16.69 1.47
C THR A 65 -4.90 -15.86 0.70
N ILE A 66 -4.50 -16.29 -0.48
CA ILE A 66 -3.69 -15.46 -1.39
C ILE A 66 -4.54 -15.17 -2.62
N VAL A 67 -4.63 -13.91 -3.00
CA VAL A 67 -5.31 -13.50 -4.23
C VAL A 67 -4.27 -12.98 -5.21
N GLY A 68 -4.11 -13.67 -6.33
CA GLY A 68 -3.37 -13.16 -7.48
C GLY A 68 -4.32 -12.38 -8.38
N ALA A 69 -3.93 -11.18 -8.80
CA ALA A 69 -4.59 -10.41 -9.84
C ALA A 69 -3.61 -10.13 -10.98
N GLY A 70 -4.06 -10.28 -12.23
CA GLY A 70 -3.21 -10.05 -13.40
C GLY A 70 -4.02 -9.90 -14.68
N ASN A 71 -3.37 -9.45 -15.73
CA ASN A 71 -3.90 -9.52 -17.09
C ASN A 71 -2.98 -10.42 -17.94
N ASP A 72 -3.55 -11.01 -18.99
CA ASP A 72 -2.79 -11.88 -19.92
C ASP A 72 -1.81 -11.08 -20.80
N TYR A 73 -1.88 -9.75 -20.77
CA TYR A 73 -1.20 -8.87 -21.72
C TYR A 73 0.14 -8.32 -21.21
N TYR A 74 0.48 -8.49 -19.93
CA TYR A 74 1.74 -7.98 -19.36
C TYR A 74 3.02 -8.63 -19.92
N ASP A 75 2.91 -9.72 -20.69
CA ASP A 75 4.05 -10.40 -21.33
C ASP A 75 4.44 -9.84 -22.70
N GLN A 76 3.60 -9.00 -23.31
CA GLN A 76 3.98 -8.33 -24.55
C GLN A 76 4.74 -7.06 -24.18
N GLU A 77 6.02 -6.98 -24.56
CA GLU A 77 6.77 -5.72 -24.63
C GLU A 77 5.97 -4.75 -25.49
N TYR A 78 5.04 -4.04 -24.87
CA TYR A 78 4.17 -3.13 -25.58
C TYR A 78 4.99 -1.91 -25.97
N ASP A 79 5.13 -1.75 -27.28
CA ASP A 79 5.56 -0.49 -27.88
C ASP A 79 4.56 0.58 -27.42
N TRP A 80 5.01 1.43 -26.51
CA TRP A 80 4.22 2.46 -25.84
C TRP A 80 3.96 3.68 -26.75
N GLU A 81 4.24 3.54 -28.05
CA GLU A 81 4.20 4.60 -29.06
C GLU A 81 2.98 4.59 -30.01
N GLY A 82 1.92 3.79 -29.76
CA GLY A 82 0.80 3.64 -30.70
C GLY A 82 -0.57 4.12 -30.19
N ASP A 83 -1.12 5.19 -30.76
CA ASP A 83 -2.41 5.86 -30.42
C ASP A 83 -3.70 4.99 -30.36
N ASN A 84 -3.64 3.67 -30.54
CA ASN A 84 -4.78 2.74 -30.43
C ASN A 84 -5.08 2.31 -28.97
N TYR A 85 -4.91 3.23 -28.01
CA TYR A 85 -4.99 2.99 -26.57
C TYR A 85 -6.40 3.11 -25.96
N GLN A 86 -7.39 2.39 -26.48
CA GLN A 86 -8.79 2.59 -26.03
C GLN A 86 -9.54 1.35 -25.53
N SER A 87 -9.00 0.14 -25.66
CA SER A 87 -9.75 -1.04 -25.20
C SER A 87 -9.46 -1.36 -23.74
N PRO A 88 -10.49 -1.45 -22.88
CA PRO A 88 -10.35 -2.05 -21.55
C PRO A 88 -9.72 -3.45 -21.63
N VAL A 89 -8.94 -3.82 -20.62
CA VAL A 89 -8.23 -5.11 -20.55
C VAL A 89 -8.86 -5.97 -19.47
N PRO A 90 -9.17 -7.24 -19.73
CA PRO A 90 -9.70 -8.13 -18.70
C PRO A 90 -8.68 -8.36 -17.57
N VAL A 91 -9.15 -8.30 -16.33
CA VAL A 91 -8.35 -8.69 -15.15
C VAL A 91 -8.87 -10.03 -14.64
N ARG A 92 -7.95 -10.98 -14.47
CA ARG A 92 -8.24 -12.29 -13.91
C ARG A 92 -7.75 -12.38 -12.48
N PHE A 93 -8.47 -13.16 -11.69
CA PHE A 93 -8.15 -13.44 -10.31
C PHE A 93 -7.96 -14.93 -10.09
N VAL A 94 -6.93 -15.26 -9.32
CA VAL A 94 -6.73 -16.62 -8.81
C VAL A 94 -6.64 -16.56 -7.29
N VAL A 95 -7.26 -17.52 -6.64
CA VAL A 95 -7.40 -17.54 -5.19
C VAL A 95 -6.81 -18.85 -4.65
N TYR A 96 -5.82 -18.73 -3.78
CA TYR A 96 -5.28 -19.84 -3.00
C TYR A 96 -5.95 -19.90 -1.64
N SER A 97 -6.41 -21.07 -1.21
CA SER A 97 -6.84 -21.27 0.16
C SER A 97 -5.85 -22.14 0.93
N SER A 98 -5.34 -21.65 2.07
CA SER A 98 -4.47 -22.46 2.93
C SER A 98 -5.20 -23.65 3.57
N LYS A 99 -6.54 -23.69 3.52
CA LYS A 99 -7.32 -24.83 4.03
C LYS A 99 -7.28 -26.02 3.09
N THR A 100 -7.50 -25.75 1.80
CA THR A 100 -7.52 -26.79 0.77
C THR A 100 -6.13 -27.06 0.22
N GLY A 101 -5.23 -26.08 0.31
CA GLY A 101 -3.90 -26.14 -0.28
C GLY A 101 -3.94 -25.97 -1.81
N GLU A 102 -5.05 -25.47 -2.36
CA GLU A 102 -5.28 -25.42 -3.80
C GLU A 102 -5.52 -23.99 -4.29
N TRP A 103 -5.09 -23.74 -5.53
CA TRP A 103 -5.44 -22.57 -6.31
C TRP A 103 -6.73 -22.83 -7.09
N ARG A 104 -7.58 -21.82 -7.17
CA ARG A 104 -8.75 -21.79 -8.05
C ARG A 104 -8.79 -20.49 -8.84
N ALA A 105 -9.36 -20.53 -10.04
CA ALA A 105 -9.79 -19.33 -10.74
C ALA A 105 -10.97 -18.68 -10.01
N SER A 106 -11.11 -17.36 -10.12
CA SER A 106 -12.34 -16.68 -9.69
C SER A 106 -13.47 -17.01 -10.65
N LYS A 107 -14.69 -17.11 -10.13
CA LYS A 107 -15.88 -17.43 -10.93
C LYS A 107 -16.21 -16.34 -11.96
N ASN A 108 -15.79 -15.10 -11.72
CA ASN A 108 -16.19 -13.92 -12.49
C ASN A 108 -15.04 -13.32 -13.33
N ASP A 109 -14.02 -14.12 -13.66
CA ASP A 109 -12.80 -13.69 -14.38
C ASP A 109 -13.04 -12.98 -15.73
N SER A 110 -14.17 -13.24 -16.38
CA SER A 110 -14.48 -12.66 -17.71
C SER A 110 -15.18 -11.30 -17.66
N GLU A 111 -15.65 -10.87 -16.48
CA GLU A 111 -16.55 -9.71 -16.38
C GLU A 111 -15.83 -8.41 -16.02
N PHE A 112 -14.62 -8.51 -15.48
CA PHE A 112 -13.92 -7.33 -14.99
C PHE A 112 -12.97 -6.75 -16.05
N LEU A 113 -13.26 -5.53 -16.47
CA LEU A 113 -12.46 -4.78 -17.43
C LEU A 113 -11.74 -3.61 -16.73
N ALA A 114 -10.42 -3.69 -16.66
CA ALA A 114 -9.59 -2.58 -16.22
C ALA A 114 -9.40 -1.55 -17.35
N PRO A 115 -9.28 -0.25 -17.03
CA PRO A 115 -8.85 0.73 -18.01
C PRO A 115 -7.46 0.38 -18.57
N PHE A 116 -7.27 0.58 -19.87
CA PHE A 116 -6.00 0.29 -20.55
C PHE A 116 -4.82 1.02 -19.90
N GLY A 117 -3.62 0.42 -19.93
CA GLY A 117 -2.38 1.03 -19.46
C GLY A 117 -2.30 1.20 -17.93
N CYS A 118 -3.30 0.70 -17.19
CA CYS A 118 -3.24 0.73 -15.75
C CYS A 118 -2.47 -0.48 -15.24
N HIS A 119 -1.45 -0.23 -14.43
CA HIS A 119 -0.70 -1.26 -13.74
C HIS A 119 -1.37 -1.58 -12.40
N LEU A 120 -1.46 -2.87 -12.08
CA LEU A 120 -1.82 -3.31 -10.75
C LEU A 120 -0.63 -3.04 -9.82
N TRP A 121 -0.80 -2.04 -8.98
CA TRP A 121 0.21 -1.64 -8.00
C TRP A 121 -0.13 -2.18 -6.61
N TYR A 122 0.93 -2.41 -5.84
CA TYR A 122 0.97 -2.89 -4.44
C TYR A 122 -0.37 -3.33 -3.85
N PRO A 123 -0.53 -4.62 -3.54
CA PRO A 123 -1.76 -5.09 -2.93
C PRO A 123 -1.90 -4.59 -1.50
N TYR A 124 -3.12 -4.19 -1.16
CA TYR A 124 -3.58 -3.83 0.17
C TYR A 124 -4.67 -4.79 0.63
N VAL A 125 -4.82 -4.93 1.94
CA VAL A 125 -5.86 -5.76 2.55
C VAL A 125 -6.88 -4.86 3.21
N PHE A 126 -8.16 -5.18 3.04
CA PHE A 126 -9.29 -4.41 3.53
C PHE A 126 -10.27 -5.31 4.27
N THR A 127 -11.02 -4.72 5.21
CA THR A 127 -12.11 -5.33 5.98
C THR A 127 -11.75 -6.70 6.55
N ARG A 128 -11.01 -6.71 7.67
CA ARG A 128 -10.67 -7.91 8.44
C ARG A 128 -10.07 -9.07 7.62
N GLY A 129 -9.44 -8.79 6.47
CA GLY A 129 -8.83 -9.82 5.64
C GLY A 129 -9.78 -10.52 4.66
N ASN A 130 -10.98 -9.99 4.43
CA ASN A 130 -11.96 -10.56 3.49
C ASN A 130 -11.92 -9.88 2.10
N LYS A 131 -11.35 -8.67 2.01
CA LYS A 131 -11.22 -7.92 0.77
C LYS A 131 -9.76 -7.59 0.51
N VAL A 132 -9.35 -7.62 -0.75
CA VAL A 132 -8.01 -7.21 -1.18
C VAL A 132 -8.14 -6.14 -2.26
N CYS A 133 -7.21 -5.19 -2.27
CA CYS A 133 -7.29 -4.01 -3.10
C CYS A 133 -5.98 -3.74 -3.83
N TRP A 134 -6.06 -3.23 -5.06
CA TRP A 134 -4.93 -2.73 -5.82
C TRP A 134 -5.23 -1.33 -6.34
N CYS A 135 -4.22 -0.46 -6.37
CA CYS A 135 -4.34 0.80 -7.09
C CYS A 135 -4.26 0.53 -8.60
N ILE A 136 -5.22 1.06 -9.35
CA ILE A 136 -5.29 0.91 -10.81
C ILE A 136 -5.70 2.25 -11.47
N GLY A 137 -4.69 3.06 -11.80
CA GLY A 137 -4.93 4.42 -12.31
C GLY A 137 -5.78 5.24 -11.32
N LYS A 138 -6.88 5.83 -11.80
CA LYS A 138 -7.82 6.67 -11.02
C LYS A 138 -8.81 5.91 -10.14
N HIS A 139 -8.60 4.62 -10.00
CA HIS A 139 -9.48 3.73 -9.26
C HIS A 139 -8.67 2.82 -8.35
N MET A 140 -9.38 2.24 -7.42
CA MET A 140 -8.95 1.10 -6.65
C MET A 140 -9.75 -0.11 -7.10
N LEU A 141 -9.06 -1.16 -7.51
CA LEU A 141 -9.66 -2.46 -7.78
C LEU A 141 -9.79 -3.20 -6.46
N MET A 142 -11.01 -3.49 -6.04
CA MET A 142 -11.29 -4.29 -4.85
C MET A 142 -11.83 -5.64 -5.27
N PHE A 143 -11.32 -6.70 -4.66
CA PHE A 143 -11.81 -8.06 -4.81
C PHE A 143 -12.29 -8.58 -3.45
N ASP A 144 -13.55 -9.00 -3.39
CA ASP A 144 -14.18 -9.64 -2.26
C ASP A 144 -13.97 -11.16 -2.34
N ILE A 145 -13.27 -11.72 -1.36
CA ILE A 145 -12.91 -13.13 -1.32
C ILE A 145 -14.12 -14.02 -1.02
N GLU A 146 -15.05 -13.53 -0.21
CA GLU A 146 -16.24 -14.29 0.21
C GLU A 146 -17.26 -14.36 -0.92
N GLU A 147 -17.52 -13.22 -1.56
CA GLU A 147 -18.45 -13.11 -2.69
C GLU A 147 -17.82 -13.50 -4.05
N ASP A 148 -16.50 -13.68 -4.09
CA ASP A 148 -15.73 -14.01 -5.29
C ASP A 148 -15.97 -13.01 -6.43
N ASN A 149 -16.02 -11.71 -6.08
CA ASN A 149 -16.42 -10.64 -6.97
C ASN A 149 -15.47 -9.44 -6.90
N ALA A 150 -15.35 -8.70 -7.99
CA ALA A 150 -14.50 -7.51 -8.10
C ALA A 150 -15.33 -6.24 -8.37
N CYS A 151 -14.85 -5.10 -7.88
CA CYS A 151 -15.40 -3.79 -8.22
C CYS A 151 -14.30 -2.73 -8.36
N LEU A 152 -14.61 -1.67 -9.11
CA LEU A 152 -13.79 -0.47 -9.19
C LEU A 152 -14.37 0.61 -8.30
N ILE A 153 -13.51 1.18 -7.47
CA ILE A 153 -13.86 2.27 -6.58
C ILE A 153 -13.07 3.50 -7.06
N PRO A 154 -13.74 4.57 -7.53
CA PRO A 154 -13.06 5.79 -7.93
C PRO A 154 -12.28 6.40 -6.75
N LEU A 155 -11.04 6.85 -6.98
CA LEU A 155 -10.27 7.57 -5.96
C LEU A 155 -10.81 9.01 -5.75
N PRO A 156 -10.62 9.61 -4.56
CA PRO A 156 -11.04 10.99 -4.29
C PRO A 156 -10.41 12.01 -5.23
N ASN A 157 -11.17 13.08 -5.55
CA ASN A 157 -10.69 14.27 -6.27
C ASN A 157 -10.08 13.99 -7.67
N ASN A 158 -10.74 13.13 -8.44
CA ASN A 158 -10.43 12.79 -9.85
C ASN A 158 -10.65 13.93 -10.88
N HIS A 159 -11.03 15.13 -10.43
CA HIS A 159 -11.45 16.24 -11.31
C HIS A 159 -10.32 16.94 -12.07
N ASN A 160 -9.07 16.79 -11.63
CA ASN A 160 -7.93 17.39 -12.32
C ASN A 160 -7.16 16.30 -13.06
N ASN A 161 -6.70 16.57 -14.29
CA ASN A 161 -6.00 15.66 -15.20
C ASN A 161 -4.63 15.14 -14.71
N ILE A 162 -4.39 15.13 -13.40
CA ILE A 162 -3.20 14.58 -12.80
C ILE A 162 -3.41 13.07 -12.73
N THR A 163 -2.68 12.36 -13.58
CA THR A 163 -2.53 10.90 -13.49
C THR A 163 -2.04 10.55 -12.08
N PRO A 164 -2.76 9.70 -11.34
CA PRO A 164 -2.31 9.20 -10.05
C PRO A 164 -1.14 8.24 -10.30
N PHE A 165 0.06 8.80 -10.39
CA PHE A 165 1.28 8.00 -10.29
C PHE A 165 1.43 7.62 -8.81
N CYS A 166 1.00 6.40 -8.47
CA CYS A 166 1.25 5.77 -7.17
C CYS A 166 2.73 5.36 -6.97
N PHE A 167 3.67 5.95 -7.73
CA PHE A 167 5.10 5.67 -7.63
C PHE A 167 5.88 6.94 -7.28
N SER A 168 6.55 6.86 -6.13
CA SER A 168 7.84 7.48 -5.80
C SER A 168 8.03 9.00 -5.91
N SER A 169 7.01 9.80 -6.25
CA SER A 169 7.06 11.26 -6.13
C SER A 169 5.87 11.80 -5.32
N THR A 170 5.98 11.53 -4.03
CA THR A 170 5.54 12.32 -2.87
C THR A 170 4.06 12.51 -2.56
N ASN A 171 3.07 12.47 -3.48
CA ASN A 171 1.79 13.15 -3.15
C ASN A 171 0.55 12.26 -2.91
N SER A 172 0.62 10.93 -2.86
CA SER A 172 -0.50 10.11 -2.40
C SER A 172 -0.11 8.69 -2.02
N SER A 173 -0.78 8.11 -1.00
CA SER A 173 -0.63 6.71 -0.58
C SER A 173 -1.99 6.06 -0.32
N ILE A 174 -2.06 4.73 -0.39
CA ILE A 174 -3.16 3.94 0.18
C ILE A 174 -2.58 3.14 1.33
N ASP A 175 -3.27 3.11 2.47
CA ASP A 175 -2.81 2.47 3.70
C ASP A 175 -3.97 1.74 4.41
N GLN A 176 -3.64 0.75 5.25
CA GLN A 176 -4.61 0.01 6.07
C GLN A 176 -4.54 0.47 7.53
N HIS A 177 -5.70 0.65 8.16
CA HIS A 177 -5.84 1.03 9.58
C HIS A 177 -6.15 -0.16 10.50
N GLY A 178 -5.93 0.04 11.80
CA GLY A 178 -6.03 -0.98 12.87
C GLY A 178 -7.33 -1.79 12.95
N ASP A 179 -8.42 -1.33 12.35
CA ASP A 179 -9.70 -2.06 12.26
C ASP A 179 -9.98 -2.67 10.87
N GLY A 180 -9.01 -2.58 9.96
CA GLY A 180 -9.11 -3.02 8.58
C GLY A 180 -9.76 -2.02 7.64
N GLU A 181 -9.93 -0.76 8.06
CA GLU A 181 -10.34 0.33 7.17
C GLU A 181 -9.22 0.68 6.18
N LEU A 182 -9.58 1.04 4.96
CA LEU A 182 -8.63 1.56 3.96
C LEU A 182 -8.62 3.08 4.04
N SER A 183 -7.44 3.66 3.97
CA SER A 183 -7.27 5.09 3.77
C SER A 183 -6.57 5.40 2.46
N TYR A 184 -6.89 6.58 1.94
CA TYR A 184 -6.19 7.21 0.85
C TYR A 184 -5.67 8.57 1.34
N SER A 185 -4.37 8.73 1.30
CA SER A 185 -3.70 9.99 1.59
C SER A 185 -3.38 10.73 0.31
N ARG A 186 -3.42 12.06 0.38
CA ARG A 186 -2.97 12.92 -0.70
C ARG A 186 -2.32 14.19 -0.14
N MET A 187 -1.25 14.63 -0.77
CA MET A 187 -0.72 15.99 -0.62
C MET A 187 -1.22 16.88 -1.76
N ALA A 188 -1.80 18.01 -1.39
CA ALA A 188 -2.24 19.07 -2.29
C ALA A 188 -1.43 20.33 -2.01
N ASN A 189 -1.02 21.01 -3.07
CA ASN A 189 -0.35 22.31 -3.00
C ASN A 189 -1.38 23.41 -3.29
N ASP A 190 -2.20 23.75 -2.30
CA ASP A 190 -3.26 24.78 -2.39
C ASP A 190 -3.03 25.83 -1.31
N GLY A 191 -2.13 26.78 -1.58
CA GLY A 191 -1.72 27.80 -0.59
C GLY A 191 -0.82 27.28 0.55
N GLY A 192 -0.28 26.08 0.41
CA GLY A 192 0.58 25.39 1.40
C GLY A 192 0.63 23.89 1.11
N VAL A 193 1.40 23.12 1.88
CA VAL A 193 1.39 21.65 1.79
C VAL A 193 0.22 21.14 2.62
N VAL A 194 -0.88 20.75 1.97
CA VAL A 194 -2.08 20.23 2.63
C VAL A 194 -2.13 18.72 2.49
N VAL A 195 -2.18 18.00 3.61
CA VAL A 195 -2.40 16.56 3.67
C VAL A 195 -3.88 16.29 3.85
N GLU A 196 -4.48 15.58 2.90
CA GLU A 196 -5.84 15.08 2.96
C GLU A 196 -5.82 13.58 3.20
N ILE A 197 -6.62 13.11 4.15
CA ILE A 197 -6.76 11.68 4.47
C ILE A 197 -8.23 11.32 4.33
N TRP A 198 -8.49 10.40 3.43
CA TRP A 198 -9.80 9.87 3.10
C TRP A 198 -9.90 8.46 3.63
N LEU A 199 -11.01 8.13 4.28
CA LEU A 199 -11.32 6.76 4.67
C LEU A 199 -12.37 6.19 3.75
N LEU A 200 -12.16 4.95 3.31
CA LEU A 200 -13.16 4.22 2.56
C LEU A 200 -14.19 3.64 3.52
N ARG A 201 -15.44 4.07 3.36
CA ARG A 201 -16.59 3.49 4.06
C ARG A 201 -17.39 2.61 3.12
N GLU A 202 -17.92 1.53 3.68
CA GLU A 202 -18.85 0.65 3.00
C GLU A 202 -20.21 0.74 3.70
N GLU A 203 -21.20 1.29 3.01
CA GLU A 203 -22.57 1.40 3.50
C GLU A 203 -23.52 0.78 2.48
N SER A 204 -24.24 -0.28 2.88
CA SER A 204 -25.22 -0.96 2.02
C SER A 204 -24.64 -1.41 0.65
N ASN A 205 -23.45 -2.02 0.66
CA ASN A 205 -22.71 -2.45 -0.54
C ASN A 205 -22.32 -1.32 -1.50
N LYS A 206 -22.25 -0.09 -0.99
CA LYS A 206 -21.69 1.06 -1.71
C LYS A 206 -20.45 1.56 -1.01
N PHE A 207 -19.45 1.89 -1.81
CA PHE A 207 -18.19 2.43 -1.33
C PHE A 207 -18.19 3.95 -1.48
N GLU A 208 -17.90 4.64 -0.39
CA GLU A 208 -17.76 6.10 -0.37
C GLU A 208 -16.46 6.49 0.34
N TRP A 209 -15.74 7.44 -0.26
CA TRP A 209 -14.59 8.06 0.38
C TRP A 209 -15.03 9.24 1.23
N VAL A 210 -14.74 9.16 2.53
CA VAL A 210 -15.02 10.24 3.50
C VAL A 210 -13.72 10.93 3.86
N ASN A 211 -13.60 12.23 3.58
CA ASN A 211 -12.44 13.00 4.04
C ASN A 211 -12.51 13.13 5.57
N LYS A 212 -11.61 12.43 6.27
CA LYS A 212 -11.56 12.47 7.73
C LYS A 212 -10.65 13.57 8.23
N TYR A 213 -9.54 13.82 7.54
CA TYR A 213 -8.58 14.85 7.91
C TYR A 213 -8.18 15.70 6.71
N LYS A 214 -8.05 17.00 6.97
CA LYS A 214 -7.45 17.98 6.07
C LYS A 214 -6.54 18.86 6.90
N VAL A 215 -5.24 18.69 6.69
CA VAL A 215 -4.21 19.21 7.58
C VAL A 215 -3.23 20.07 6.78
N ASN A 216 -3.11 21.35 7.13
CA ASN A 216 -2.11 22.22 6.54
C ASN A 216 -0.77 22.04 7.26
N MET A 217 0.16 21.33 6.61
CA MET A 217 1.48 21.04 7.17
C MET A 217 2.35 22.27 7.30
N THR A 218 2.16 23.28 6.45
CA THR A 218 2.89 24.55 6.57
C THR A 218 2.60 25.19 7.94
N MET A 219 1.33 25.23 8.36
CA MET A 219 0.95 25.79 9.66
C MET A 219 1.53 25.00 10.84
N ILE A 220 1.50 23.65 10.77
CA ILE A 220 2.05 22.80 11.84
C ILE A 220 3.56 22.99 11.99
N ILE A 221 4.28 23.04 10.86
CA ILE A 221 5.73 23.25 10.85
C ILE A 221 6.05 24.62 11.46
N GLU A 222 5.31 25.67 11.09
CA GLU A 222 5.49 27.01 11.64
C GLU A 222 5.21 27.08 13.16
N GLU A 223 4.12 26.47 13.63
CA GLU A 223 3.75 26.43 15.06
C GLU A 223 4.77 25.67 15.92
N ASN A 224 5.39 24.62 15.36
CA ASN A 224 6.33 23.76 16.09
C ASN A 224 7.80 24.10 15.81
N TRP A 225 8.06 25.06 14.92
CA TRP A 225 9.40 25.48 14.50
C TRP A 225 10.33 25.75 15.68
N HIS A 226 9.86 26.52 16.66
CA HIS A 226 10.67 26.89 17.83
C HIS A 226 11.01 25.72 18.76
N LYS A 227 10.14 24.71 18.83
CA LYS A 227 10.34 23.51 19.66
C LYS A 227 11.29 22.52 19.01
N SER A 228 11.36 22.54 17.69
CA SER A 228 12.12 21.58 16.89
C SER A 228 13.62 21.89 16.79
N GLY A 229 14.06 23.08 17.23
CA GLY A 229 15.47 23.50 17.15
C GLY A 229 15.93 23.90 15.74
N TYR A 230 15.01 24.07 14.79
CA TYR A 230 15.29 24.19 13.36
C TYR A 230 15.75 25.58 12.86
N SER A 231 16.08 26.51 13.77
CA SER A 231 16.11 27.97 13.50
C SER A 231 16.92 28.52 12.32
N GLN A 232 17.69 27.72 11.57
CA GLN A 232 18.53 28.21 10.45
C GLN A 232 18.46 27.43 9.12
N ALA A 233 17.77 26.29 9.01
CA ALA A 233 17.95 25.39 7.85
C ALA A 233 16.84 25.41 6.76
N LEU A 234 15.67 26.01 6.99
CA LEU A 234 14.57 25.99 6.00
C LEU A 234 14.52 27.22 5.07
N GLY A 235 15.59 28.02 5.03
CA GLY A 235 15.75 29.07 4.01
C GLY A 235 15.87 28.54 2.57
N GLY A 236 15.95 27.22 2.39
CA GLY A 236 16.00 26.53 1.11
C GLY A 236 14.93 25.44 1.00
N ARG A 237 14.38 25.31 -0.22
CA ARG A 237 13.41 24.31 -0.68
C ARG A 237 13.59 22.95 0.01
N SER A 238 12.75 22.66 1.00
CA SER A 238 12.75 21.36 1.68
C SER A 238 11.67 20.46 1.11
N CYS A 239 11.96 19.17 1.03
CA CYS A 239 11.03 18.16 0.54
C CYS A 239 10.42 17.45 1.75
N VAL A 240 9.11 17.62 1.94
CA VAL A 240 8.35 16.83 2.90
C VAL A 240 7.86 15.59 2.17
N GLN A 241 8.23 14.41 2.67
CA GLN A 241 7.68 13.13 2.23
C GLN A 241 6.77 12.61 3.34
N LEU A 242 5.51 12.38 3.00
CA LEU A 242 4.54 11.81 3.92
C LEU A 242 4.58 10.29 3.85
N LEU A 243 4.65 9.63 4.99
CA LEU A 243 4.43 8.19 5.12
C LEU A 243 3.32 8.01 6.16
N LEU A 244 2.07 7.79 5.80
CA LEU A 244 1.06 7.60 6.85
C LEU A 244 1.28 6.26 7.57
N TYR A 245 1.07 6.25 8.89
CA TYR A 245 1.35 5.09 9.74
C TYR A 245 0.12 4.68 10.54
N LEU A 246 -0.36 3.46 10.27
CA LEU A 246 -1.04 2.46 11.12
C LEU A 246 -2.21 2.82 12.06
N ASP A 247 -2.54 4.08 12.29
CA ASP A 247 -3.74 4.47 13.03
C ASP A 247 -4.31 5.76 12.44
N ALA A 248 -5.64 5.86 12.32
CA ALA A 248 -6.29 7.02 11.70
C ALA A 248 -5.99 8.31 12.47
N GLU A 249 -5.43 8.23 13.66
CA GLU A 249 -5.07 9.38 14.48
C GLU A 249 -3.59 9.76 14.41
N VAL A 250 -2.77 8.99 13.69
CA VAL A 250 -1.32 9.22 13.67
C VAL A 250 -0.79 9.15 12.24
N ALA A 251 -0.03 10.16 11.86
CA ALA A 251 0.60 10.29 10.56
C ALA A 251 2.12 10.40 10.76
N LEU A 252 2.90 9.59 10.04
CA LEU A 252 4.35 9.69 10.07
C LEU A 252 4.80 10.66 8.96
N PHE A 253 5.64 11.61 9.33
CA PHE A 253 6.16 12.62 8.44
C PHE A 253 7.67 12.48 8.36
N GLN A 254 8.18 12.31 7.14
CA GLN A 254 9.59 12.41 6.86
C GLN A 254 9.88 13.78 6.29
N VAL A 255 10.60 14.61 7.03
CA VAL A 255 11.06 15.91 6.54
C VAL A 255 12.50 15.73 6.07
N THR A 256 12.72 15.91 4.77
CA THR A 256 14.05 15.87 4.17
C THR A 256 14.47 17.31 3.85
N SER A 257 15.48 17.82 4.57
CA SER A 257 16.17 19.03 4.14
C SER A 257 17.22 18.68 3.07
N TRP A 258 17.55 19.63 2.21
CA TRP A 258 18.53 19.42 1.14
C TRP A 258 19.95 19.15 1.69
N ASP A 259 20.22 19.56 2.93
CA ASP A 259 21.49 19.36 3.64
C ASP A 259 21.64 17.96 4.30
N CYS A 260 21.05 16.93 3.70
CA CYS A 260 21.23 15.50 4.04
C CYS A 260 20.74 15.02 5.42
N CYS A 261 20.12 15.89 6.23
CA CYS A 261 19.49 15.46 7.48
C CYS A 261 18.04 15.03 7.22
N ARG A 262 17.78 13.72 7.31
CA ARG A 262 16.42 13.17 7.31
C ARG A 262 15.99 12.95 8.74
N LYS A 263 14.91 13.62 9.14
CA LYS A 263 14.27 13.40 10.44
C LYS A 263 12.90 12.80 10.23
N VAL A 264 12.60 11.83 11.08
CA VAL A 264 11.32 11.13 11.08
C VAL A 264 10.51 11.60 12.29
N PHE A 265 9.33 12.14 12.02
CA PHE A 265 8.42 12.63 13.03
C PHE A 265 7.13 11.84 13.02
N LEU A 266 6.61 11.56 14.20
CA LEU A 266 5.23 11.16 14.42
C LEU A 266 4.40 12.41 14.62
N PHE A 267 3.32 12.57 13.88
CA PHE A 267 2.35 13.62 14.11
C PHE A 267 1.01 12.98 14.47
N ASN A 268 0.46 13.37 15.60
CA ASN A 268 -0.88 12.95 15.97
C ASN A 268 -1.90 13.89 15.32
N LEU A 269 -2.71 13.37 14.41
CA LEU A 269 -3.74 14.12 13.66
C LEU A 269 -4.84 14.67 14.58
N THR A 270 -5.10 14.00 15.72
CA THR A 270 -6.12 14.39 16.70
C THR A 270 -5.61 15.48 17.65
N THR A 271 -4.46 15.26 18.29
CA THR A 271 -3.89 16.20 19.27
C THR A 271 -3.08 17.32 18.62
N ARG A 272 -2.73 17.16 17.34
CA ARG A 272 -1.82 18.03 16.57
C ARG A 272 -0.42 18.14 17.17
N GLU A 273 -0.02 17.15 17.95
CA GLU A 273 1.32 17.11 18.53
C GLU A 273 2.31 16.45 17.58
N LEU A 274 3.50 17.05 17.47
CA LEU A 274 4.62 16.50 16.72
C LEU A 274 5.63 15.89 17.70
N LYS A 275 5.92 14.60 17.54
CA LYS A 275 6.92 13.87 18.31
C LYS A 275 8.04 13.41 17.38
N TRP A 276 9.27 13.78 17.71
CA TRP A 276 10.45 13.26 17.03
C TRP A 276 10.66 11.78 17.37
N ILE A 277 10.91 10.96 16.35
CA ILE A 277 11.15 9.51 16.53
C ILE A 277 12.62 9.19 16.39
N ASP A 278 13.25 9.66 15.30
CA ASP A 278 14.62 9.29 14.99
C ASP A 278 15.29 10.30 14.03
N ASP A 279 16.62 10.30 14.05
CA ASP A 279 17.46 10.88 13.01
C ASP A 279 17.90 9.72 12.09
N GLU A 280 17.58 9.75 10.80
CA GLU A 280 17.83 8.58 9.95
C GLU A 280 19.35 8.33 9.79
N ILE A 281 19.86 7.31 10.46
CA ILE A 281 21.20 6.74 10.23
C ILE A 281 21.13 5.89 8.95
N SER A 282 21.67 6.42 7.86
CA SER A 282 22.09 5.67 6.66
C SER A 282 21.26 4.43 6.32
N THR A 283 19.95 4.57 6.09
CA THR A 283 19.22 3.53 5.37
C THR A 283 19.77 3.55 3.95
N GLY A 284 20.33 2.43 3.50
CA GLY A 284 20.92 2.34 2.16
C GLY A 284 19.91 2.77 1.07
N PRO A 285 20.38 3.15 -0.13
CA PRO A 285 19.59 3.84 -1.17
C PRO A 285 18.40 3.04 -1.75
N LEU A 286 18.09 1.84 -1.24
CA LEU A 286 17.12 0.91 -1.81
C LEU A 286 16.11 0.33 -0.80
N PHE A 287 16.13 0.75 0.47
CA PHE A 287 15.12 0.29 1.41
C PHE A 287 13.82 1.11 1.25
N THR A 288 12.89 0.57 0.47
CA THR A 288 11.44 0.87 0.57
C THR A 288 10.76 0.01 1.62
N PHE A 289 11.53 -0.50 2.59
CA PHE A 289 10.97 -1.18 3.75
C PHE A 289 10.48 -0.11 4.72
N VAL A 290 9.16 0.11 4.74
CA VAL A 290 8.51 0.82 5.83
C VAL A 290 8.56 -0.13 7.02
N PRO A 291 9.28 0.19 8.12
CA PRO A 291 9.36 -0.71 9.26
C PRO A 291 7.95 -0.92 9.83
N THR A 292 7.45 -2.15 9.74
CA THR A 292 6.29 -2.59 10.51
C THR A 292 6.69 -2.64 11.97
N LEU A 293 6.60 -1.51 12.67
CA LEU A 293 6.60 -1.52 14.13
C LEU A 293 5.29 -2.18 14.55
N LEU A 294 5.40 -3.36 15.18
CA LEU A 294 4.26 -4.04 15.77
C LEU A 294 3.69 -3.12 16.88
N PRO A 295 2.35 -3.02 17.03
CA PRO A 295 1.79 -2.31 18.17
C PRO A 295 2.38 -2.90 19.44
N CYS A 296 2.94 -2.03 20.28
CA CYS A 296 3.40 -2.42 21.61
C CYS A 296 2.16 -2.90 22.38
N PRO A 297 2.10 -4.15 22.85
CA PRO A 297 0.99 -4.59 23.67
C PRO A 297 0.98 -3.72 24.93
N THR A 298 -0.12 -3.00 25.14
CA THR A 298 -0.45 -2.32 26.40
C THR A 298 -0.67 -3.31 27.52
#